data_AF-A0A4S2D4I6-F1
#
_entry.id   AF-A0A4S2D4I6-F1
#
_cell.length_a   1.000
_cell.length_b   1.000
_cell.length_c   1.000
_cell.angle_alpha   90.00
_cell.angle_beta   90.00
_cell.angle_gamma   90.00
#
_symmetry.space_group_name_H-M   'P 1'
#
loop_
_entity.id
_entity.type
_entity.pdbx_description
1 polymer ?
#
loop_
_entity_poly.entity_id
_entity_poly.type
_entity_poly.pdbx_seq_one_letter_code
_entity_poly.pdbx_strand_id
1 'polypeptide(L)'
;MGELTPKQEGFCQRYLETGNASEAYRLCYNAIKAKPETINRSAKELLDNPKIAARLAELRAQALVGHSVTMASLLQELEEARLVAKRKRQGAAMVQATMGKAKLAGLEKGVEPAETPVPTSVKVEIISGRKNANP
;
A
#
# COMPACT_ATOMS: atom_id res chain seq x y z
N MET A 1 4.85 -22.44 25.78
CA MET A 1 4.44 -21.15 25.20
C MET A 1 3.27 -20.64 26.02
N GLY A 2 3.44 -19.55 26.77
CA GLY A 2 2.41 -19.09 27.71
C GLY A 2 1.24 -18.45 26.97
N GLU A 3 0.05 -19.05 27.11
CA GLU A 3 -1.24 -18.64 26.52
C GLU A 3 -1.53 -17.15 26.68
N LEU A 4 -2.09 -16.54 25.62
CA LEU A 4 -2.68 -15.21 25.72
C LEU A 4 -3.91 -15.27 26.62
N THR A 5 -4.08 -14.24 27.45
CA THR A 5 -5.33 -14.11 28.20
C THR A 5 -6.50 -13.84 27.25
N PRO A 6 -7.75 -14.18 27.61
CA PRO A 6 -8.92 -13.90 26.77
C PRO A 6 -9.06 -12.43 26.37
N LYS A 7 -8.60 -11.50 27.22
CA LYS A 7 -8.59 -10.06 26.91
C LYS A 7 -7.56 -9.69 25.84
N GLN A 8 -6.38 -10.31 25.86
CA GLN A 8 -5.35 -10.08 24.86
C GLN A 8 -5.73 -10.70 23.51
N GLU A 9 -6.33 -11.88 23.53
CA GLU A 9 -6.88 -12.50 22.31
C GLU A 9 -8.00 -11.63 21.71
N GLY A 10 -8.92 -11.15 22.55
CA GLY A 10 -9.97 -10.21 22.13
C GLY A 10 -9.39 -8.93 21.55
N PHE A 11 -8.32 -8.38 22.15
CA PHE A 11 -7.63 -7.21 21.62
C PHE A 11 -7.06 -7.47 20.21
N CYS A 12 -6.44 -8.63 19.99
CA CYS A 12 -5.90 -9.00 18.68
C CYS A 12 -7.01 -9.04 17.61
N GLN A 13 -8.15 -9.64 17.92
CA GLN A 13 -9.30 -9.73 17.01
C GLN A 13 -9.87 -8.35 16.68
N ARG A 14 -10.16 -7.53 17.70
CA ARG A 14 -10.69 -6.16 17.50
C ARG A 14 -9.71 -5.24 16.79
N TYR A 15 -8.41 -5.43 16.97
CA TYR A 15 -7.40 -4.66 16.25
C TYR A 15 -7.37 -5.01 14.76
N LEU A 16 -7.59 -6.28 14.39
CA LEU A 16 -7.69 -6.69 12.99
C LEU A 16 -8.97 -6.17 12.32
N GLU A 17 -10.08 -6.10 13.06
CA GLU A 17 -11.36 -5.57 12.56
C GLU A 17 -11.32 -4.05 12.37
N THR A 18 -10.81 -3.30 13.36
CA THR A 18 -10.88 -1.84 13.37
C THR A 18 -9.66 -1.14 12.79
N GLY A 19 -8.50 -1.82 12.75
CA GLY A 19 -7.21 -1.20 12.43
C GLY A 19 -6.72 -0.18 13.47
N ASN A 20 -7.46 0.03 14.57
CA ASN A 20 -7.19 1.05 15.56
C ASN A 20 -6.90 0.43 16.94
N ALA A 21 -5.67 0.56 17.41
CA ALA A 21 -5.23 -0.02 18.67
C ALA A 21 -5.93 0.59 19.89
N SER A 22 -6.17 1.90 19.87
CA SER A 22 -6.86 2.59 20.97
C SER A 22 -8.32 2.18 21.07
N GLU A 23 -8.97 1.96 19.92
CA GLU A 23 -10.36 1.49 19.86
C GLU A 23 -10.47 0.03 20.31
N ALA A 24 -9.59 -0.84 19.81
CA ALA A 24 -9.50 -2.24 20.25
C ALA A 24 -9.29 -2.34 21.77
N TYR A 25 -8.42 -1.49 22.33
CA TYR A 25 -8.18 -1.46 23.78
C TYR A 25 -9.43 -1.07 24.57
N ARG A 26 -10.17 -0.05 24.14
CA ARG A 26 -11.41 0.40 24.81
C ARG A 26 -12.44 -0.73 24.88
N LEU A 27 -12.59 -1.46 23.78
CA LEU A 27 -13.55 -2.55 23.65
C LEU A 27 -13.21 -3.76 24.52
N CYS A 28 -11.92 -4.04 24.73
CA CYS A 28 -11.48 -5.23 25.47
C CYS A 28 -11.20 -4.99 26.97
N TYR A 29 -10.88 -3.75 27.35
CA TYR A 29 -10.45 -3.40 28.71
C TYR A 29 -11.41 -2.47 29.45
N ASN A 30 -12.63 -2.23 28.92
CA ASN A 30 -13.65 -1.34 29.52
C ASN A 30 -13.08 0.04 29.91
N ALA A 31 -12.14 0.55 29.12
CA ALA A 31 -11.36 1.75 29.43
C ALA A 31 -12.12 3.06 29.12
N ILE A 32 -13.45 3.05 29.19
CA ILE A 32 -14.32 4.16 28.75
C ILE A 32 -14.06 5.45 29.56
N LYS A 33 -13.63 5.31 30.82
CA LYS A 33 -13.32 6.44 31.72
C LYS A 33 -11.84 6.85 31.70
N ALA A 34 -10.99 6.13 30.97
CA ALA A 34 -9.56 6.45 30.89
C ALA A 34 -9.32 7.59 29.90
N LYS A 35 -8.31 8.42 30.19
CA LYS A 35 -7.89 9.49 29.28
C LYS A 35 -7.37 8.90 27.95
N PRO A 36 -7.61 9.57 26.80
CA PRO A 36 -7.15 9.09 25.50
C PRO A 36 -5.65 8.78 25.44
N GLU A 37 -4.82 9.58 26.11
CA GLU A 37 -3.36 9.42 26.13
C GLU A 37 -2.95 8.13 26.84
N THR A 38 -3.61 7.81 27.96
CA THR A 38 -3.38 6.56 28.69
C THR A 38 -3.77 5.35 27.85
N ILE A 39 -4.92 5.42 27.17
CA ILE A 39 -5.39 4.34 26.29
C ILE A 39 -4.40 4.11 25.15
N ASN A 40 -3.93 5.17 24.51
CA ASN A 40 -2.99 5.06 23.40
C ASN A 40 -1.67 4.42 23.86
N ARG A 41 -1.12 4.87 25.00
CA ARG A 41 0.11 4.29 25.55
C ARG A 41 -0.05 2.80 25.89
N SER A 42 -1.12 2.42 26.59
CA SER A 42 -1.36 1.01 26.94
C SER A 42 -1.66 0.13 25.72
N ALA A 43 -2.36 0.65 24.72
CA ALA A 43 -2.58 -0.05 23.46
C ALA A 43 -1.26 -0.27 22.70
N LYS A 44 -0.37 0.73 22.70
CA LYS A 44 0.96 0.64 22.11
C LYS A 44 1.84 -0.39 22.84
N GLU A 45 1.86 -0.36 24.16
CA GLU A 45 2.55 -1.35 24.99
C GLU A 45 2.08 -2.79 24.70
N LEU A 46 0.78 -2.99 24.47
CA LEU A 46 0.24 -4.29 24.06
C LEU A 46 0.70 -4.71 22.67
N LEU A 47 0.75 -3.80 21.70
CA LEU A 47 1.26 -4.11 20.36
C LEU A 47 2.75 -4.46 20.37
N ASP A 48 3.53 -3.85 21.25
CA ASP A 48 4.96 -4.10 21.41
C ASP A 48 5.25 -5.40 22.19
N ASN A 49 4.22 -6.03 22.77
CA ASN A 49 4.37 -7.31 23.44
C ASN A 49 4.63 -8.42 22.39
N PRO A 50 5.75 -9.16 22.49
CA PRO A 50 6.14 -10.15 21.47
C PRO A 50 5.10 -11.27 21.29
N LYS A 51 4.34 -11.61 22.34
CA LYS A 51 3.28 -12.63 22.26
C LYS A 51 2.09 -12.14 21.43
N ILE A 52 1.72 -10.88 21.59
CA ILE A 52 0.62 -10.26 20.84
C ILE A 52 1.05 -10.05 19.38
N ALA A 53 2.28 -9.59 19.16
CA ALA A 53 2.84 -9.45 17.81
C ALA A 53 2.84 -10.80 17.05
N ALA A 54 3.28 -11.89 17.70
CA ALA A 54 3.23 -13.23 17.13
C ALA A 54 1.78 -13.66 16.81
N ARG A 55 0.85 -13.45 17.74
CA ARG A 55 -0.57 -13.80 17.54
C ARG A 55 -1.21 -13.02 16.38
N LEU A 56 -0.91 -11.73 16.25
CA LEU A 56 -1.38 -10.92 15.14
C LEU A 56 -0.83 -11.40 13.79
N ALA A 57 0.42 -11.85 13.76
CA ALA A 57 1.01 -12.44 12.55
C ALA A 57 0.30 -13.74 12.16
N GLU A 58 0.03 -14.62 13.13
CA GLU A 58 -0.74 -15.85 12.90
C GLU A 58 -2.15 -15.57 12.37
N LEU A 59 -2.89 -14.66 13.00
CA LEU A 59 -4.25 -14.31 12.58
C LEU A 59 -4.28 -13.68 11.20
N ARG A 60 -3.31 -12.82 10.86
CA ARG A 60 -3.16 -12.28 9.50
C ARG A 60 -2.87 -13.37 8.49
N ALA A 61 -1.99 -14.32 8.83
CA ALA A 61 -1.70 -15.46 7.97
C ALA A 61 -2.95 -16.33 7.75
N GLN A 62 -3.75 -16.57 8.80
CA GLN A 62 -5.02 -17.30 8.70
C GLN A 62 -6.05 -16.54 7.84
N ALA A 63 -6.16 -15.23 8.00
CA ALA A 63 -7.05 -14.40 7.17
C ALA A 63 -6.63 -14.40 5.70
N LEU A 64 -5.33 -14.37 5.41
CA LEU A 64 -4.78 -14.52 4.06
C LEU A 64 -5.14 -15.89 3.45
N VAL A 65 -5.08 -16.96 4.24
CA VAL A 65 -5.49 -18.31 3.80
C VAL A 65 -7.00 -18.37 3.56
N GLY A 66 -7.82 -17.81 4.45
CA GLY A 66 -9.27 -17.81 4.35
C GLY A 66 -9.83 -17.00 3.17
N HIS A 67 -9.11 -15.95 2.76
CA HIS A 67 -9.49 -15.15 1.59
C HIS A 67 -8.76 -15.54 0.31
N SER A 68 -7.77 -16.43 0.33
CA SER A 68 -6.97 -16.87 -0.84
C SER A 68 -6.46 -15.74 -1.75
N VAL A 69 -6.46 -14.49 -1.27
CA VAL A 69 -5.94 -13.34 -2.00
C VAL A 69 -4.45 -13.34 -1.77
N THR A 70 -3.72 -13.78 -2.79
CA THR A 70 -2.26 -13.80 -2.80
C THR A 70 -1.76 -12.62 -3.63
N MET A 71 -0.49 -12.24 -3.44
CA MET A 71 0.13 -11.25 -4.33
C MET A 71 0.07 -11.69 -5.80
N ALA A 72 0.17 -13.00 -6.05
CA ALA A 72 0.01 -13.57 -7.39
C ALA A 72 -1.41 -13.39 -7.94
N SER A 73 -2.46 -13.67 -7.14
CA SER A 73 -3.85 -13.48 -7.59
C SER A 73 -4.16 -11.99 -7.85
N LEU A 74 -3.69 -11.08 -6.99
CA LEU A 74 -3.86 -9.64 -7.19
C LEU A 74 -3.13 -9.13 -8.45
N LEU A 75 -1.92 -9.62 -8.72
CA LEU A 75 -1.18 -9.27 -9.94
C LEU A 75 -1.89 -9.77 -11.20
N GLN A 76 -2.50 -10.95 -11.14
CA GLN A 76 -3.30 -11.51 -12.22
C GLN A 76 -4.57 -10.67 -12.44
N GLU A 77 -5.32 -10.37 -11.40
CA GLU A 77 -6.54 -9.53 -11.47
C GLU A 77 -6.24 -8.15 -12.06
N LEU A 78 -5.12 -7.52 -11.67
CA LEU A 78 -4.70 -6.24 -12.25
C LEU A 78 -4.31 -6.35 -13.74
N GLU A 79 -3.70 -7.47 -14.16
CA GLU A 79 -3.42 -7.70 -15.58
C GLU A 79 -4.71 -7.89 -16.38
N GLU A 80 -5.67 -8.64 -15.86
CA GLU A 80 -6.99 -8.79 -16.48
C GLU A 80 -7.71 -7.44 -16.61
N ALA A 81 -7.72 -6.63 -15.55
CA ALA A 81 -8.26 -5.27 -15.58
C ALA A 81 -7.56 -4.39 -16.63
N ARG A 82 -6.22 -4.49 -16.75
CA ARG A 82 -5.45 -3.78 -17.78
C ARG A 82 -5.84 -4.20 -19.19
N LEU A 83 -6.06 -5.50 -19.42
CA LEU A 83 -6.51 -6.03 -20.72
C LEU A 83 -7.92 -5.57 -21.07
N VAL A 84 -8.85 -5.56 -20.10
CA VAL A 84 -10.21 -5.02 -20.30
C VAL A 84 -10.15 -3.52 -20.62
N ALA A 85 -9.36 -2.74 -19.88
CA ALA A 85 -9.15 -1.33 -20.15
C ALA A 85 -8.54 -1.09 -21.54
N LYS A 86 -7.60 -1.93 -21.98
CA LYS A 86 -7.00 -1.88 -23.33
C LYS A 86 -8.06 -2.09 -24.41
N ARG A 87 -8.94 -3.09 -24.27
CA ARG A 87 -10.04 -3.34 -25.22
C ARG A 87 -11.01 -2.16 -25.28
N LYS A 88 -11.28 -1.51 -24.15
CA LYS A 88 -12.13 -0.32 -24.03
C LYS A 88 -11.43 1.01 -24.39
N ARG A 89 -10.14 0.97 -24.78
CA ARG A 89 -9.30 2.16 -25.05
C ARG A 89 -9.22 3.15 -23.89
N GLN A 90 -9.31 2.66 -22.65
CA GLN A 90 -9.24 3.48 -21.45
C GLN A 90 -7.80 3.63 -20.97
N GLY A 91 -7.07 4.61 -21.52
CA GLY A 91 -5.67 4.86 -21.24
C GLY A 91 -5.36 5.02 -19.74
N ALA A 92 -6.14 5.86 -19.05
CA ALA A 92 -5.97 6.12 -17.63
C ALA A 92 -6.11 4.85 -16.76
N ALA A 93 -7.10 4.00 -17.06
CA ALA A 93 -7.32 2.76 -16.32
C ALA A 93 -6.18 1.75 -16.50
N MET A 94 -5.56 1.70 -17.70
CA MET A 94 -4.37 0.86 -17.91
C MET A 94 -3.17 1.32 -17.08
N VAL A 95 -2.96 2.64 -16.98
CA VAL A 95 -1.87 3.23 -16.18
C VAL A 95 -2.11 2.92 -14.70
N GLN A 96 -3.33 3.09 -14.20
CA GLN A 96 -3.68 2.77 -12.83
C GLN A 96 -3.45 1.30 -12.49
N ALA A 97 -3.88 0.37 -13.37
CA ALA A 97 -3.61 -1.05 -13.18
C ALA A 97 -2.10 -1.35 -13.16
N THR A 98 -1.31 -0.72 -14.04
CA THR A 98 0.15 -0.90 -14.10
C THR A 98 0.85 -0.36 -12.86
N MET A 99 0.45 0.81 -12.37
CA MET A 99 0.96 1.38 -11.13
C MET A 99 0.61 0.50 -9.91
N GLY A 100 -0.62 -0.03 -9.86
CA GLY A 100 -1.02 -0.99 -8.83
C GLY A 100 -0.12 -2.24 -8.81
N LYS A 101 0.25 -2.77 -9.99
CA LYS A 101 1.19 -3.90 -10.09
C LYS A 101 2.58 -3.52 -9.60
N ALA A 102 3.10 -2.34 -9.97
CA ALA A 102 4.40 -1.85 -9.54
C ALA A 102 4.46 -1.68 -8.00
N LYS A 103 3.38 -1.18 -7.40
CA LYS A 103 3.25 -1.04 -5.95
C LYS A 103 3.25 -2.38 -5.23
N LEU A 104 2.47 -3.35 -5.71
CA LEU A 104 2.45 -4.70 -5.15
C LEU A 104 3.80 -5.41 -5.29
N ALA A 105 4.52 -5.19 -6.39
CA ALA A 105 5.85 -5.73 -6.62
C ALA A 105 6.97 -4.99 -5.86
N GLY A 106 6.65 -3.92 -5.11
CA GLY A 106 7.63 -3.13 -4.36
C GLY A 106 8.53 -2.22 -5.21
N LEU A 107 8.17 -1.97 -6.48
CA LEU A 107 8.96 -1.19 -7.44
C LEU A 107 8.73 0.34 -7.33
N GLU A 108 7.93 0.81 -6.36
CA GLU A 108 7.64 2.24 -6.15
C GLU A 108 8.76 3.01 -5.41
N LYS A 109 9.64 2.31 -4.67
CA LYS A 109 10.77 2.99 -4.00
C LYS A 109 11.80 3.35 -5.06
N GLY A 110 12.00 4.64 -5.26
CA GLY A 110 12.82 5.22 -6.30
C GLY A 110 14.11 4.47 -6.54
N VAL A 111 14.26 3.97 -7.77
CA VAL A 111 15.59 4.00 -8.38
C VAL A 111 15.95 5.50 -8.42
N GLU A 112 16.83 5.94 -7.52
CA GLU A 112 17.66 7.12 -7.75
C GLU A 112 18.09 7.03 -9.22
N PRO A 113 17.78 8.03 -10.07
CA PRO A 113 18.05 7.91 -11.48
C PRO A 113 19.55 7.70 -11.65
N ALA A 114 19.95 6.45 -11.94
CA ALA A 114 21.26 6.17 -12.51
C ALA A 114 21.34 7.07 -13.73
N GLU A 115 22.25 8.04 -13.68
CA GLU A 115 22.45 9.10 -14.65
C GLU A 115 22.34 8.53 -16.06
N THR A 116 21.16 8.63 -16.66
CA THR A 116 21.06 8.49 -18.09
C THR A 116 21.64 9.77 -18.65
N PRO A 117 22.67 9.71 -19.50
CA PRO A 117 23.24 10.92 -20.06
C PRO A 117 22.14 11.59 -20.88
N VAL A 118 21.65 12.72 -20.38
CA VAL A 118 20.72 13.59 -21.07
C VAL A 118 21.36 13.98 -22.41
N PRO A 119 20.72 13.70 -23.56
CA PRO A 119 21.26 14.13 -24.83
C PRO A 119 21.33 15.66 -24.83
N THR A 120 22.55 16.18 -24.87
CA THR A 120 22.84 17.61 -24.82
C THR A 120 22.23 18.29 -26.04
N SER A 121 21.34 19.24 -25.78
CA SER A 121 20.80 20.30 -26.66
C SER A 121 20.99 20.11 -28.17
N VAL A 122 19.94 19.64 -28.86
CA VAL A 122 19.84 19.76 -30.32
C VAL A 122 19.64 21.22 -30.67
N LYS A 123 20.65 21.87 -31.26
CA LYS A 123 20.50 23.21 -31.88
C LYS A 123 19.64 23.06 -33.13
N VAL A 124 18.42 23.57 -33.10
CA VAL A 124 17.58 23.74 -34.29
C VAL A 124 17.96 25.06 -34.93
N GLU A 125 18.70 25.04 -36.04
CA GLU A 125 18.87 26.22 -36.90
C GLU A 125 17.65 26.37 -37.81
N ILE A 126 16.89 27.45 -37.61
CA ILE A 126 15.79 27.84 -38.48
C ILE A 126 16.39 28.56 -39.69
N ILE A 127 16.44 27.90 -40.85
CA ILE A 127 16.82 28.56 -42.11
C ILE A 127 15.60 29.30 -42.65
N SER A 128 15.52 30.60 -42.32
CA SER A 128 14.52 31.53 -42.87
C SER A 128 14.84 31.85 -44.33
N GLY A 129 14.11 31.24 -45.26
CA GLY A 129 14.14 31.58 -46.68
C GLY A 129 13.15 32.68 -47.02
N ARG A 130 13.51 33.96 -46.86
CA ARG A 130 12.86 35.08 -47.56
C ARG A 130 13.84 35.70 -48.55
N LYS A 131 13.55 35.59 -49.85
CA LYS A 131 14.01 36.53 -50.87
C LYS A 131 12.80 36.97 -51.69
N ASN A 132 12.37 38.21 -51.46
CA ASN A 132 11.57 38.97 -52.42
C ASN A 132 12.55 39.65 -53.39
N ALA A 133 12.30 39.56 -54.69
CA ALA A 133 12.50 40.66 -55.65
C ALA A 133 11.96 40.25 -57.04
N ASN A 134 10.91 40.94 -57.46
CA ASN A 134 10.36 41.00 -58.81
C ASN A 134 11.25 41.92 -59.69
N PRO A 135 11.29 41.73 -61.02
CA PRO A 135 11.30 42.84 -61.96
C PRO A 135 9.89 43.14 -62.49
#